data_AF-A0A419SIH4-F1
#
_entry.id   AF-A0A419SIH4-F1
#
_cell.length_a   1.000
_cell.length_b   1.000
_cell.length_c   1.000
_cell.angle_alpha   90.00
_cell.angle_beta   90.00
_cell.angle_gamma   90.00
#
_symmetry.space_group_name_H-M   'P 1'
#
loop_
_entity.id
_entity.type
_entity.pdbx_description
1 polymer ?
#
loop_
_entity_poly.entity_id
_entity_poly.type
_entity_poly.pdbx_seq_one_letter_code
_entity_poly.pdbx_strand_id
1 'polypeptide(L)'
;MLKAGDRAFFYEQIYRHEQSVVDDYTITVHAYVHPLYMEALQEKELSNLEQADLKLSFSVCRFFVEGKGCSLHPAYKTSTCRSFICSTIEEQLTDQQCSELSHRVRQIREEVRAFEVVHQAKLKQKNWTLSSQLEPILDYLEAVK
;
A
#
# COMPACT_ATOMS: atom_id res chain seq x y z
N MET A 1 0.79 0.35 11.82
CA MET A 1 0.90 -0.33 13.12
C MET A 1 -0.44 -0.89 13.51
N LEU A 2 -0.56 -2.21 13.68
CA LEU A 2 -1.79 -2.85 14.16
C LEU A 2 -2.16 -2.26 15.52
N LYS A 3 -3.29 -1.55 15.62
CA LYS A 3 -3.82 -1.13 16.93
C LYS A 3 -4.72 -2.24 17.48
N ALA A 4 -4.80 -2.34 18.80
CA ALA A 4 -5.71 -3.26 19.48
C ALA A 4 -7.14 -3.11 18.95
N GLY A 5 -7.73 -4.20 18.46
CA GLY A 5 -9.07 -4.26 17.88
C GLY A 5 -9.14 -4.37 16.35
N ASP A 6 -8.01 -4.22 15.64
CA ASP A 6 -7.95 -4.17 14.17
C ASP A 6 -7.49 -5.49 13.50
N ARG A 7 -7.20 -6.52 14.32
CA ARG A 7 -6.71 -7.83 13.86
C ARG A 7 -7.68 -8.53 12.91
N ALA A 8 -8.98 -8.43 13.20
CA ALA A 8 -10.03 -9.01 12.35
C ALA A 8 -10.07 -8.34 10.97
N PHE A 9 -9.92 -7.02 10.90
CA PHE A 9 -9.86 -6.30 9.63
C PHE A 9 -8.60 -6.70 8.85
N PHE A 10 -7.43 -6.70 9.50
CA PHE A 10 -6.20 -7.15 8.85
C PHE A 10 -6.36 -8.56 8.27
N TYR A 11 -6.91 -9.48 9.07
CA TYR A 11 -7.02 -10.86 8.67
C TYR A 11 -7.98 -11.05 7.49
N GLU A 12 -9.19 -10.49 7.58
CA GLU A 12 -10.24 -10.71 6.60
C GLU A 12 -10.10 -9.82 5.36
N GLN A 13 -9.63 -8.57 5.52
CA GLN A 13 -9.62 -7.58 4.44
C GLN A 13 -8.26 -7.41 3.76
N ILE A 14 -7.17 -7.86 4.40
CA ILE A 14 -5.81 -7.72 3.85
C ILE A 14 -5.17 -9.09 3.63
N TYR A 15 -5.04 -9.90 4.67
CA TYR A 15 -4.29 -11.17 4.61
C TYR A 15 -5.02 -12.26 3.82
N ARG A 16 -6.34 -12.41 4.00
CA ARG A 16 -7.18 -13.40 3.29
C ARG A 16 -7.91 -12.85 2.07
N HIS A 17 -7.58 -11.62 1.65
CA HIS A 17 -8.28 -11.00 0.54
C HIS A 17 -8.09 -11.84 -0.75
N GLU A 18 -9.14 -12.01 -1.55
CA GLU A 18 -9.10 -12.89 -2.74
C GLU A 18 -8.01 -12.52 -3.76
N GLN A 19 -7.60 -11.25 -3.79
CA GLN A 19 -6.53 -10.69 -4.63
C GLN A 19 -5.22 -10.46 -3.88
N SER A 20 -5.07 -10.97 -2.66
CA SER A 20 -3.81 -10.82 -1.92
C SER A 20 -2.77 -11.83 -2.37
N VAL A 21 -1.55 -11.36 -2.57
CA VAL A 21 -0.34 -12.18 -2.64
C VAL A 21 0.43 -11.96 -1.34
N VAL A 22 0.71 -13.05 -0.63
CA VAL A 22 1.44 -13.04 0.65
C VAL A 22 2.83 -13.59 0.43
N ASP A 23 3.83 -12.72 0.52
CA ASP A 23 5.25 -13.08 0.58
C ASP A 23 5.70 -13.19 2.04
N ASP A 24 6.97 -13.54 2.28
CA ASP A 24 7.48 -13.76 3.65
C ASP A 24 7.26 -12.57 4.60
N TYR A 25 7.28 -11.33 4.08
CA TYR A 25 7.21 -10.11 4.88
C TYR A 25 6.32 -9.02 4.26
N THR A 26 5.66 -9.31 3.14
CA THR A 26 4.87 -8.33 2.39
C THR A 26 3.53 -8.95 2.01
N ILE A 27 2.46 -8.16 2.10
CA ILE A 27 1.15 -8.53 1.55
C ILE A 27 0.80 -7.50 0.48
N THR A 28 0.58 -7.97 -0.74
CA THR A 28 0.17 -7.14 -1.87
C THR A 28 -1.27 -7.43 -2.20
N VAL A 29 -2.16 -6.45 -2.07
CA VAL A 29 -3.55 -6.56 -2.53
C VAL A 29 -3.65 -5.93 -3.92
N HIS A 30 -3.87 -6.74 -4.95
CA HIS A 30 -3.95 -6.23 -6.32
C HIS A 30 -5.24 -5.43 -6.55
N ALA A 31 -5.10 -4.32 -7.28
CA ALA A 31 -6.23 -3.53 -7.75
C ALA A 31 -7.14 -4.38 -8.65
N TYR A 32 -8.43 -4.04 -8.66
CA TYR A 32 -9.33 -4.53 -9.70
C TYR A 32 -8.94 -3.87 -11.03
N VAL A 33 -8.62 -4.68 -12.05
CA VAL A 33 -8.38 -4.18 -13.40
C VAL A 33 -9.62 -4.47 -14.24
N HIS A 34 -10.22 -3.43 -14.81
CA HIS A 34 -11.43 -3.56 -15.60
C HIS A 34 -11.17 -4.41 -16.87
N PRO A 35 -12.09 -5.33 -17.26
CA PRO A 35 -11.90 -6.22 -18.42
C PRO A 35 -11.55 -5.51 -19.74
N LEU A 36 -12.10 -4.32 -19.97
CA LEU A 36 -11.80 -3.48 -21.15
C LEU A 36 -10.31 -3.14 -21.31
N TYR A 37 -9.50 -3.29 -20.26
CA TYR A 37 -8.05 -3.18 -20.38
C TYR A 37 -7.48 -4.16 -21.42
N MET A 38 -7.97 -5.40 -21.45
CA MET A 38 -7.46 -6.42 -22.37
C MET A 38 -7.82 -6.10 -23.83
N GLU A 39 -9.01 -5.56 -24.06
CA GLU A 39 -9.43 -5.08 -25.38
C GLU A 39 -8.56 -3.90 -25.83
N ALA A 40 -8.37 -2.91 -24.96
CA ALA A 40 -7.54 -1.74 -25.25
C ALA A 40 -6.06 -2.08 -25.49
N LEU A 41 -5.56 -3.18 -24.91
CA LEU A 41 -4.20 -3.67 -25.09
C LEU A 41 -4.01 -4.34 -26.46
N GLN A 42 -5.02 -5.05 -26.98
CA GLN A 42 -4.93 -5.76 -28.26
C GLN A 42 -4.85 -4.82 -29.47
N GLU A 43 -5.39 -3.61 -29.34
CA GLU A 43 -5.45 -2.64 -30.43
C GLU A 43 -4.17 -1.80 -30.59
N LYS A 44 -3.17 -1.97 -29.71
CA LYS A 44 -2.01 -1.08 -29.65
C LYS A 44 -0.69 -1.83 -29.39
N GLU A 45 0.33 -1.51 -30.17
CA GLU A 45 1.72 -1.85 -29.83
C GLU A 45 2.24 -0.82 -28.84
N LEU A 46 2.12 -1.12 -27.54
CA LEU A 46 2.54 -0.26 -26.45
C LEU A 46 3.86 -0.74 -25.85
N SER A 47 4.75 0.19 -25.53
CA SER A 47 5.90 -0.09 -24.67
C SER A 47 5.46 -0.54 -23.27
N ASN A 48 6.37 -1.17 -22.53
CA ASN A 48 6.08 -1.63 -21.15
C ASN A 48 5.59 -0.50 -20.23
N LEU A 49 6.08 0.73 -20.44
CA LEU A 49 5.67 1.89 -19.65
C LEU A 49 4.24 2.30 -20.00
N GLU A 50 3.91 2.41 -21.28
CA GLU A 50 2.57 2.76 -21.74
C GLU A 50 1.54 1.70 -21.36
N GLN A 51 1.92 0.41 -21.36
CA GLN A 51 1.05 -0.66 -20.88
C GLN A 51 0.75 -0.52 -19.39
N ALA A 52 1.72 -0.08 -18.58
CA ALA A 52 1.53 0.16 -17.16
C ALA A 52 0.59 1.36 -16.92
N ASP A 53 0.78 2.46 -17.65
CA ASP A 53 -0.08 3.64 -17.58
C ASP A 53 -1.51 3.32 -18.03
N LEU A 54 -1.65 2.57 -19.13
CA LEU A 54 -2.94 2.09 -19.60
C LEU A 54 -3.60 1.23 -18.52
N LYS A 55 -2.90 0.24 -17.98
CA LYS A 55 -3.44 -0.62 -16.92
C LYS A 55 -3.91 0.19 -15.72
N LEU A 56 -3.14 1.20 -15.29
CA LEU A 56 -3.50 2.08 -14.17
C LEU A 56 -4.81 2.82 -14.43
N SER A 57 -5.03 3.32 -15.65
CA SER A 57 -6.29 4.01 -16.01
C SER A 57 -7.54 3.11 -15.97
N PHE A 58 -7.35 1.79 -16.12
CA PHE A 58 -8.41 0.78 -15.97
C PHE A 58 -8.43 0.13 -14.58
N SER A 59 -7.61 0.60 -13.64
CA SER A 59 -7.46 -0.01 -12.32
C SER A 59 -8.17 0.77 -11.22
N VAL A 60 -8.84 0.05 -10.32
CA VAL A 60 -9.46 0.61 -9.11
C VAL A 60 -8.94 -0.11 -7.87
N CYS A 61 -8.49 0.67 -6.88
CA CYS A 61 -8.07 0.12 -5.59
C CYS A 61 -9.22 -0.60 -4.89
N ARG A 62 -8.98 -1.80 -4.35
CA ARG A 62 -10.00 -2.60 -3.64
C ARG A 62 -10.53 -1.95 -2.37
N PHE A 63 -9.76 -1.03 -1.79
CA PHE A 63 -10.17 -0.25 -0.62
C PHE A 63 -10.78 1.11 -0.99
N PHE A 64 -11.05 1.38 -2.27
CA PHE A 64 -11.78 2.58 -2.66
C PHE A 64 -13.28 2.34 -2.52
N VAL A 65 -13.94 3.23 -1.79
CA VAL A 65 -15.39 3.24 -1.62
C VAL A 65 -15.93 4.53 -2.25
N GLU A 66 -16.80 4.37 -3.24
CA GLU A 66 -17.41 5.48 -3.95
C GLU A 66 -18.09 6.47 -2.98
N GLY A 67 -17.84 7.76 -3.18
CA GLY A 67 -18.33 8.84 -2.32
C GLY A 67 -17.71 8.91 -0.91
N LYS A 68 -16.88 7.93 -0.49
CA LYS A 68 -16.23 7.89 0.83
C LYS A 68 -14.70 7.88 0.77
N GLY A 69 -14.13 7.62 -0.40
CA GLY A 69 -12.69 7.54 -0.59
C GLY A 69 -12.11 6.23 -0.06
N CYS A 70 -10.89 6.29 0.48
CA CYS A 70 -10.17 5.09 0.93
C CYS A 70 -10.73 4.58 2.28
N SER A 71 -11.22 3.34 2.30
CA SER A 71 -11.69 2.63 3.51
C SER A 71 -10.57 1.99 4.32
N LEU A 72 -9.34 1.96 3.78
CA LEU A 72 -8.19 1.35 4.47
C LEU A 72 -7.85 2.18 5.71
N HIS A 73 -7.81 1.52 6.87
CA HIS A 73 -7.44 2.16 8.12
C HIS A 73 -6.04 2.83 7.98
N PRO A 74 -5.84 4.06 8.50
CA PRO A 74 -4.60 4.80 8.28
C PRO A 74 -3.32 4.05 8.66
N ALA A 75 -3.41 3.13 9.61
CA ALA A 75 -2.27 2.35 10.07
C ALA A 75 -1.78 1.26 9.09
N TYR A 76 -2.56 0.95 8.05
CA TYR A 76 -2.19 0.05 6.95
C TYR A 76 -1.83 0.80 5.65
N LYS A 77 -1.96 2.13 5.64
CA LYS A 77 -1.59 2.92 4.45
C LYS A 77 -0.07 2.90 4.27
N THR A 78 0.36 2.55 3.06
CA THR A 78 1.76 2.59 2.67
C THR A 78 2.29 4.03 2.68
N SER A 79 3.62 4.19 2.61
CA SER A 79 4.25 5.50 2.43
C SER A 79 3.64 6.25 1.24
N THR A 80 3.45 5.57 0.10
CA THR A 80 2.80 6.13 -1.09
C THR A 80 1.37 6.60 -0.81
N CYS A 81 0.52 5.78 -0.17
CA CYS A 81 -0.85 6.19 0.17
C CYS A 81 -0.90 7.37 1.16
N ARG A 82 0.11 7.52 1.99
CA ARG A 82 0.23 8.62 2.97
C ARG A 82 0.82 9.89 2.37
N SER A 83 1.59 9.78 1.29
CA SER A 83 2.31 10.90 0.67
C SER A 83 1.72 11.35 -0.65
N PHE A 84 0.77 10.60 -1.23
CA PHE A 84 0.18 10.93 -2.50
C PHE A 84 -0.66 12.20 -2.41
N ILE A 85 -0.48 13.06 -3.41
CA ILE A 85 -1.27 14.25 -3.66
C ILE A 85 -1.50 14.33 -5.17
N CYS A 86 -2.65 14.81 -5.61
CA CYS A 86 -2.89 14.94 -7.05
C CYS A 86 -2.17 16.17 -7.61
N SER A 87 -1.69 16.07 -8.85
CA SER A 87 -0.93 17.13 -9.52
C SER A 87 -1.69 18.46 -9.57
N THR A 88 -3.01 18.42 -9.76
CA THR A 88 -3.86 19.62 -9.74
C THR A 88 -3.80 20.40 -8.42
N ILE A 89 -3.60 19.71 -7.30
CA ILE A 89 -3.41 20.37 -6.01
C ILE A 89 -1.96 20.84 -5.88
N GLU A 90 -0.98 20.04 -6.32
CA GLU A 90 0.43 20.45 -6.32
C GLU A 90 0.66 21.75 -7.10
N GLU A 91 0.02 21.91 -8.26
CA GLU A 91 0.09 23.11 -9.10
C GLU A 91 -0.48 24.38 -8.44
N GLN A 92 -1.31 24.23 -7.40
CA GLN A 92 -1.88 25.34 -6.64
C GLN A 92 -1.03 25.74 -5.43
N LEU A 93 0.03 24.99 -5.12
CA LEU A 93 0.90 25.27 -3.99
C LEU A 93 1.91 26.37 -4.33
N THR A 94 2.19 27.22 -3.34
CA THR A 94 3.34 28.12 -3.37
C THR A 94 4.65 27.35 -3.22
N ASP A 95 5.78 27.95 -3.62
CA ASP A 95 7.11 27.34 -3.47
C ASP A 95 7.40 26.90 -2.02
N GLN A 96 6.98 27.70 -1.04
CA GLN A 96 7.12 27.36 0.38
C GLN A 96 6.32 26.11 0.75
N GLN A 97 5.07 26.00 0.27
CA GLN A 97 4.22 24.83 0.52
C GLN A 97 4.73 23.58 -0.20
N CYS A 98 5.26 23.71 -1.42
CA CYS A 98 5.93 22.64 -2.14
C CYS A 98 7.14 22.10 -1.37
N SER A 99 7.95 23.00 -0.81
CA SER A 99 9.11 22.61 0.01
C SER A 99 8.68 21.87 1.28
N GLU A 100 7.66 22.37 1.98
CA GLU A 100 7.13 21.74 3.18
C GLU A 100 6.52 20.36 2.88
N LEU A 101 5.73 20.25 1.81
CA LEU A 101 5.18 18.98 1.35
C LEU A 101 6.30 17.97 1.05
N SER A 102 7.30 18.38 0.27
CA SER A 102 8.44 17.52 -0.07
C SER A 102 9.18 17.02 1.18
N HIS A 103 9.37 17.90 2.17
CA HIS A 103 9.94 17.53 3.46
C HIS A 103 9.09 16.49 4.20
N ARG A 104 7.76 16.69 4.27
CA ARG A 104 6.84 15.74 4.91
C ARG A 104 6.80 14.39 4.20
N VAL A 105 6.79 14.37 2.86
CA VAL A 105 6.87 13.13 2.06
C VAL A 105 8.14 12.36 2.40
N ARG A 106 9.28 13.07 2.51
CA ARG A 106 10.55 12.46 2.90
C ARG A 106 10.48 11.85 4.30
N GLN A 107 9.94 12.57 5.28
CA GLN A 107 9.78 12.07 6.65
C GLN A 107 8.91 10.80 6.70
N ILE A 108 7.79 10.77 5.96
CA ILE A 108 6.91 9.58 5.87
C ILE A 108 7.68 8.38 5.30
N ARG A 109 8.47 8.59 4.25
CA ARG A 109 9.26 7.51 3.64
C ARG A 109 10.36 7.00 4.58
N GLU A 110 11.05 7.88 5.27
CA GLU A 110 12.09 7.54 6.24
C GLU A 110 11.51 6.77 7.44
N GLU A 111 10.37 7.22 7.98
CA GLU A 111 9.63 6.55 9.06
C GLU A 111 9.24 5.12 8.67
N VAL A 112 8.57 4.96 7.52
CA VAL A 112 8.10 3.64 7.04
C VAL A 112 9.29 2.72 6.77
N ARG A 113 10.33 3.21 6.09
CA ARG A 113 11.52 2.40 5.79
C ARG A 113 12.25 1.97 7.06
N ALA A 114 12.40 2.86 8.05
CA ALA A 114 13.05 2.53 9.31
C ALA A 114 12.27 1.42 10.05
N PHE A 115 10.95 1.52 10.08
CA PHE A 115 10.08 0.49 10.63
C PHE A 115 10.27 -0.85 9.90
N GLU A 116 10.10 -0.86 8.57
CA GLU A 116 10.22 -2.09 7.76
C GLU A 116 11.57 -2.78 7.96
N VAL A 117 12.68 -2.04 7.88
CA VAL A 117 14.03 -2.61 8.03
C VAL A 117 14.23 -3.24 9.41
N VAL A 118 13.86 -2.54 10.48
CA VAL A 118 14.04 -3.03 11.86
C VAL A 118 13.19 -4.26 12.12
N HIS A 119 11.91 -4.22 11.76
CA HIS A 119 10.99 -5.29 12.08
C HIS A 119 11.22 -6.51 11.19
N GLN A 120 11.49 -6.33 9.88
CA GLN A 120 11.85 -7.44 9.00
C GLN A 120 13.12 -8.16 9.47
N ALA A 121 14.14 -7.42 9.93
CA ALA A 121 15.36 -8.04 10.47
C ALA A 121 15.07 -8.91 11.71
N LYS A 122 14.21 -8.42 12.62
CA LYS A 122 13.80 -9.18 13.82
C LYS A 122 12.99 -10.42 13.47
N LEU A 123 12.11 -10.36 12.46
CA LEU A 123 11.36 -11.52 11.97
C LEU A 123 12.29 -12.56 11.33
N LYS A 124 13.25 -12.11 10.50
CA LYS A 124 14.29 -12.97 9.92
C LYS A 124 15.12 -13.70 10.99
N GLN A 125 15.56 -13.01 12.04
CA GLN A 125 16.29 -13.62 13.15
C GLN A 125 15.51 -14.73 13.86
N LYS A 126 14.18 -14.64 13.86
CA LYS A 126 13.28 -15.63 14.46
C LYS A 126 12.84 -16.72 13.47
N ASN A 127 13.27 -16.66 12.21
CA ASN A 127 12.75 -17.48 11.11
C ASN A 127 11.21 -17.42 11.03
N TRP A 128 10.64 -16.23 11.24
CA TRP A 128 9.20 -16.00 11.15
C TRP A 128 8.83 -15.41 9.80
N THR A 129 7.90 -16.03 9.10
CA THR A 129 7.30 -15.51 7.86
C THR A 129 5.79 -15.34 8.02
N LEU A 130 5.18 -14.48 7.22
CA LEU A 130 3.74 -14.28 7.21
C LEU A 130 2.97 -15.56 6.90
N SER A 131 3.53 -16.47 6.10
CA SER A 131 2.91 -17.73 5.71
C SER A 131 2.92 -18.79 6.81
N SER A 132 3.93 -18.81 7.67
CA SER A 132 4.06 -19.88 8.70
C SER A 132 3.92 -19.42 10.15
N GLN A 133 4.08 -18.12 10.47
CA GLN A 133 4.01 -17.60 11.84
C GLN A 133 3.19 -16.31 11.94
N LEU A 134 2.05 -16.26 11.27
CA LEU A 134 1.21 -15.06 11.27
C LEU A 134 0.82 -14.60 12.68
N GLU A 135 0.25 -15.46 13.51
CA GLU A 135 -0.22 -15.07 14.84
C GLU A 135 0.91 -14.50 15.73
N PRO A 136 2.09 -15.17 15.85
CA PRO A 136 3.24 -14.59 16.56
C PRO A 136 3.72 -13.25 15.98
N ILE A 137 3.66 -13.07 14.66
CA ILE A 137 4.02 -11.80 14.01
C ILE A 137 3.04 -10.70 14.42
N LEU A 138 1.74 -10.98 14.40
CA LEU A 138 0.72 -10.00 14.79
C LEU A 138 0.87 -9.61 16.26
N ASP A 139 1.07 -10.58 17.16
CA ASP A 139 1.30 -10.30 18.59
C ASP A 139 2.55 -9.42 18.79
N TYR A 140 3.62 -9.71 18.05
CA TYR A 140 4.83 -8.91 18.08
C TYR A 140 4.61 -7.48 17.57
N LEU A 141 3.91 -7.31 16.44
CA LEU A 141 3.64 -6.00 15.85
C LEU A 141 2.67 -5.16 16.68
N GLU A 142 1.75 -5.79 17.41
CA GLU A 142 0.86 -5.12 18.38
C GLU A 142 1.60 -4.68 19.65
N ALA A 143 2.65 -5.42 20.05
CA ALA A 143 3.47 -5.08 21.21
C ALA A 143 4.51 -3.97 20.93
N VAL A 144 4.91 -3.81 19.66
CA VAL A 144 5.79 -2.73 19.23
C VAL A 144 4.97 -1.43 19.14
N LYS A 145 5.39 -0.42 19.89
CA LYS A 145 4.86 0.95 19.84
C LYS A 145 5.59 1.83 18.83
#